data_AF-A0A9W6J5S0-F1
#
_entry.id   AF-A0A9W6J5S0-F1
#
_cell.length_a   1.000
_cell.length_b   1.000
_cell.length_c   1.000
_cell.angle_alpha   90.00
_cell.angle_beta   90.00
_cell.angle_gamma   90.00
#
_symmetry.space_group_name_H-M   'P 1'
#
loop_
_entity.id
_entity.type
_entity.pdbx_description
1 polymer ?
#
loop_
_entity_poly.entity_id
_entity_poly.type
_entity_poly.pdbx_seq_one_letter_code
_entity_poly.pdbx_strand_id
1 'polypeptide(L)'
;MESVSRGRRRIAIIGLGYVGLPVAVLFARNGFETIGFDIDAARVSELSAGLDHTLEVEGDDLTSCGAAFTSDPTRLTEADFFIVTVPTPVDAANKPDLSALRAASRTVGGALRAGDIVVYESTVYPGATEEECVPLLEQISGLRCGEDFTVGYSPERINPGDKEHGVASILKVVSGQDERTTKIVADTYGAVITAGVHIAPSIKVAEAAKVIENSQRDINIAFMNELSEIFRRLDIDTGDVLAAAGTKWNFLNFIPGLVGGHCIGVDPYYLAYRAEKAGYYPQVILAGRRINDTMGQTVARECIRMMLRGAGKLGSVVQLGLTFKENVPDLRNSRAASIVSELQSFGVDPKIVDPWASREAALEEYGITLTDIEAVGRADVVILAVSHREFVEGGWKLLSSILEPGKSVVFDVKSVLDRTETPPGVTLRRL
;
A
#
# COMPACT_ATOMS: atom_id res chain seq x y z
N MET A 1 35.73 7.29 -24.63
CA MET A 1 34.55 8.15 -24.82
C MET A 1 33.98 7.87 -26.20
N GLU A 2 33.39 6.69 -26.38
CA GLU A 2 32.58 6.40 -27.56
C GLU A 2 31.13 6.80 -27.27
N SER A 3 30.59 7.57 -28.20
CA SER A 3 29.31 8.25 -28.14
C SER A 3 28.14 7.30 -27.94
N VAL A 4 27.47 7.38 -26.79
CA VAL A 4 26.09 6.91 -26.63
C VAL A 4 25.17 7.91 -27.34
N SER A 5 25.13 7.85 -28.67
CA SER A 5 24.09 8.48 -29.49
C SER A 5 23.07 7.43 -29.93
N ARG A 6 22.54 6.64 -28.98
CA ARG A 6 21.35 5.84 -29.24
C ARG A 6 20.16 6.77 -29.09
N GLY A 7 19.32 6.88 -30.12
CA GLY A 7 18.02 7.55 -30.01
C GLY A 7 17.28 7.09 -28.76
N ARG A 8 16.52 7.98 -28.12
CA ARG A 8 15.77 7.67 -26.90
C ARG A 8 14.99 6.37 -27.10
N ARG A 9 15.07 5.47 -26.12
CA ARG A 9 14.33 4.20 -26.10
C ARG A 9 12.83 4.45 -26.24
N ARG A 10 12.11 3.48 -26.79
CA ARG A 10 10.65 3.51 -26.86
C ARG A 10 10.11 2.64 -25.75
N ILE A 11 9.46 3.27 -24.78
CA ILE A 11 9.13 2.66 -23.50
C ILE A 11 7.66 2.24 -23.51
N ALA A 12 7.39 0.98 -23.18
CA ALA A 12 6.04 0.52 -22.88
C ALA A 12 5.89 0.27 -21.38
N ILE A 13 4.83 0.83 -20.77
CA ILE A 13 4.45 0.58 -19.39
C ILE A 13 3.22 -0.32 -19.39
N ILE A 14 3.27 -1.44 -18.66
CA ILE A 14 2.23 -2.48 -18.64
C ILE A 14 1.54 -2.46 -17.28
N GLY A 15 0.31 -1.93 -17.26
CA GLY A 15 -0.51 -1.69 -16.08
C GLY A 15 -0.49 -0.22 -15.67
N LEU A 16 -1.62 0.48 -15.86
CA LEU A 16 -1.78 1.93 -15.64
C LEU A 16 -2.53 2.24 -14.33
N GLY A 17 -2.22 1.47 -13.28
CA GLY A 17 -2.63 1.77 -11.91
C GLY A 17 -1.75 2.84 -11.26
N TYR A 18 -1.82 2.92 -9.93
CA TYR A 18 -1.13 3.94 -9.13
C TYR A 18 0.41 3.95 -9.27
N VAL A 19 1.01 2.86 -9.73
CA VAL A 19 2.46 2.79 -10.01
C VAL A 19 2.76 3.16 -11.46
N GLY A 20 2.17 2.45 -12.42
CA GLY A 20 2.57 2.56 -13.81
C GLY A 20 2.17 3.88 -14.46
N LEU A 21 1.03 4.47 -14.06
CA LEU A 21 0.60 5.73 -14.66
C LEU A 21 1.58 6.88 -14.38
N PRO A 22 1.98 7.17 -13.12
CA PRO A 22 3.03 8.15 -12.85
C PRO A 22 4.34 7.89 -13.58
N VAL A 23 4.77 6.62 -13.69
CA VAL A 23 5.98 6.24 -14.44
C VAL A 23 5.85 6.56 -15.93
N ALA A 24 4.71 6.23 -16.55
CA ALA A 24 4.45 6.52 -17.95
C ALA A 24 4.48 8.04 -18.23
N VAL A 25 3.79 8.82 -17.40
CA VAL A 25 3.75 10.28 -17.50
C VAL A 25 5.14 10.88 -17.31
N LEU A 26 5.91 10.36 -16.36
CA LEU A 26 7.28 10.82 -16.09
C LEU A 26 8.20 10.61 -17.30
N PHE A 27 8.19 9.43 -17.91
CA PHE A 27 8.99 9.16 -19.12
C PHE A 27 8.56 10.03 -20.30
N ALA A 28 7.26 10.13 -20.55
CA ALA A 28 6.72 10.91 -21.66
C ALA A 28 7.11 12.41 -21.56
N ARG A 29 6.98 12.99 -20.37
CA ARG A 29 7.38 14.39 -20.08
C ARG A 29 8.86 14.66 -20.28
N ASN A 30 9.70 13.66 -20.05
CA ASN A 30 11.13 13.74 -20.29
C ASN A 30 11.51 13.43 -21.76
N GLY A 31 10.51 13.38 -22.64
CA GLY A 31 10.64 13.30 -24.09
C GLY A 31 10.98 11.91 -24.62
N PHE A 32 10.63 10.86 -23.88
CA PHE A 32 10.64 9.49 -24.38
C PHE A 32 9.33 9.18 -25.11
N GLU A 33 9.42 8.49 -26.24
CA GLU A 33 8.24 7.87 -26.86
C GLU A 33 7.70 6.81 -25.92
N THR A 34 6.51 7.04 -25.38
CA THR A 34 5.96 6.26 -24.26
C THR A 34 4.58 5.71 -24.61
N ILE A 35 4.42 4.40 -24.49
CA ILE A 35 3.16 3.67 -24.65
C ILE A 35 2.71 3.25 -23.26
N GLY A 36 1.55 3.73 -22.82
CA GLY A 36 0.88 3.22 -21.63
C GLY A 36 -0.13 2.15 -22.03
N PHE A 37 0.06 0.92 -21.57
CA PHE A 37 -0.84 -0.19 -21.86
C PHE A 37 -1.58 -0.67 -20.62
N ASP A 38 -2.89 -0.81 -20.71
CA ASP A 38 -3.72 -1.51 -19.71
C ASP A 38 -4.71 -2.46 -20.40
N ILE A 39 -5.01 -3.58 -19.74
CA ILE A 39 -6.02 -4.53 -20.23
C ILE A 39 -7.44 -3.99 -20.07
N ASP A 40 -7.63 -3.06 -19.15
CA ASP A 40 -8.91 -2.39 -18.93
C ASP A 40 -9.10 -1.23 -19.93
N ALA A 41 -9.95 -1.47 -20.93
CA ALA A 41 -10.29 -0.46 -21.94
C ALA A 41 -11.02 0.76 -21.35
N ALA A 42 -11.77 0.59 -20.25
CA ALA A 42 -12.42 1.71 -19.57
C ALA A 42 -11.36 2.62 -18.93
N ARG A 43 -10.37 2.02 -18.24
CA ARG A 43 -9.21 2.75 -17.70
C ARG A 43 -8.44 3.50 -18.79
N VAL A 44 -8.18 2.87 -19.93
CA VAL A 44 -7.50 3.54 -21.06
C VAL A 44 -8.32 4.71 -21.60
N SER A 45 -9.64 4.53 -21.77
CA SER A 45 -10.53 5.59 -22.26
C SER A 45 -10.59 6.78 -21.29
N GLU A 46 -10.59 6.50 -20.00
CA GLU A 46 -10.58 7.49 -18.92
C GLU A 46 -9.30 8.34 -18.99
N LEU A 47 -8.13 7.70 -19.02
CA LEU A 47 -6.83 8.38 -19.08
C LEU A 47 -6.66 9.18 -20.36
N SER A 48 -7.14 8.66 -21.48
CA SER A 48 -7.13 9.35 -22.77
C SER A 48 -8.02 10.60 -22.78
N ALA A 49 -9.03 10.65 -21.90
CA ALA A 49 -9.87 11.82 -21.69
C ALA A 49 -9.30 12.82 -20.67
N GLY A 50 -8.08 12.57 -20.14
CA GLY A 50 -7.45 13.41 -19.13
C GLY A 50 -8.02 13.25 -17.72
N LEU A 51 -8.61 12.09 -17.42
CA LEU A 51 -9.18 11.79 -16.10
C LEU A 51 -8.41 10.64 -15.46
N ASP A 52 -8.18 10.72 -14.14
CA ASP A 52 -7.57 9.65 -13.35
C ASP A 52 -8.28 9.46 -12.01
N HIS A 53 -9.07 8.38 -11.90
CA HIS A 53 -9.77 8.01 -10.67
C HIS A 53 -8.83 7.63 -9.51
N THR A 54 -7.55 7.32 -9.80
CA THR A 54 -6.57 7.06 -8.74
C THR A 54 -6.06 8.35 -8.08
N LEU A 55 -6.28 9.50 -8.73
CA LEU A 55 -5.84 10.83 -8.29
C LEU A 55 -4.32 10.95 -8.10
N GLU A 56 -3.55 10.07 -8.76
CA GLU A 56 -2.09 10.07 -8.71
C GLU A 56 -1.49 11.04 -9.73
N VAL A 57 -2.23 11.32 -10.82
CA VAL A 57 -1.83 12.29 -11.84
C VAL A 57 -2.97 13.28 -12.12
N GLU A 58 -2.64 14.57 -12.11
CA GLU A 58 -3.60 15.65 -12.42
C GLU A 58 -3.99 15.64 -13.92
N GLY A 59 -5.22 16.05 -14.25
CA GLY A 59 -5.73 15.91 -15.62
C GLY A 59 -4.95 16.67 -16.70
N ASP A 60 -4.46 17.87 -16.36
CA ASP A 60 -3.59 18.66 -17.26
C ASP A 60 -2.27 17.93 -17.56
N ASP A 61 -1.79 17.12 -16.61
CA ASP A 61 -0.56 16.35 -16.76
C ASP A 61 -0.75 15.19 -17.73
N LEU A 62 -1.92 14.54 -17.72
CA LEU A 62 -2.26 13.44 -18.63
C LEU A 62 -2.36 13.91 -20.07
N THR A 63 -3.06 15.02 -20.31
CA THR A 63 -3.29 15.54 -21.66
C THR A 63 -2.03 16.14 -22.30
N SER A 64 -1.11 16.67 -21.48
CA SER A 64 0.11 17.33 -21.95
C SER A 64 1.36 16.43 -21.98
N CYS A 65 1.35 15.26 -21.33
CA CYS A 65 2.56 14.43 -21.20
C CYS A 65 3.06 13.82 -22.51
N GLY A 66 2.19 13.61 -23.50
CA GLY A 66 2.55 12.99 -24.79
C GLY A 66 2.64 11.46 -24.76
N ALA A 67 2.20 10.80 -23.69
CA ALA A 67 2.07 9.34 -23.65
C ALA A 67 0.89 8.86 -24.53
N ALA A 68 1.07 7.74 -25.23
CA ALA A 68 0.00 7.09 -25.97
C ALA A 68 -0.62 5.98 -25.11
N PHE A 69 -1.85 6.19 -24.63
CA PHE A 69 -2.58 5.17 -23.88
C PHE A 69 -3.33 4.23 -24.82
N THR A 70 -3.26 2.92 -24.56
CA THR A 70 -3.90 1.91 -25.39
C THR A 70 -4.23 0.63 -24.63
N SER A 71 -5.29 -0.06 -25.04
CA SER A 71 -5.59 -1.44 -24.60
C SER A 71 -5.32 -2.46 -25.71
N ASP A 72 -4.72 -2.03 -26.83
CA ASP A 72 -4.35 -2.89 -27.94
C ASP A 72 -2.92 -3.42 -27.76
N PRO A 73 -2.72 -4.72 -27.47
CA PRO A 73 -1.40 -5.29 -27.24
C PRO A 73 -0.51 -5.25 -28.49
N THR A 74 -1.05 -5.08 -29.70
CA THR A 74 -0.22 -5.05 -30.92
C THR A 74 0.68 -3.82 -31.00
N ARG A 75 0.29 -2.72 -30.34
CA ARG A 75 1.09 -1.49 -30.20
C ARG A 75 2.38 -1.71 -29.41
N LEU A 76 2.40 -2.71 -28.51
CA LEU A 76 3.60 -3.04 -27.73
C LEU A 76 4.81 -3.41 -28.60
N THR A 77 4.59 -3.86 -29.85
CA THR A 77 5.65 -4.18 -30.81
C THR A 77 6.45 -2.95 -31.28
N GLU A 78 6.01 -1.74 -30.93
CA GLU A 78 6.75 -0.50 -31.21
C GLU A 78 7.82 -0.20 -30.15
N ALA A 79 7.69 -0.75 -28.95
CA ALA A 79 8.62 -0.53 -27.85
C ALA A 79 9.86 -1.44 -27.96
N ASP A 80 10.94 -1.02 -27.30
CA ASP A 80 12.16 -1.83 -27.11
C ASP A 80 12.57 -1.94 -25.63
N PHE A 81 11.81 -1.30 -24.74
CA PHE A 81 12.00 -1.32 -23.30
C PHE A 81 10.63 -1.42 -22.61
N PHE A 82 10.38 -2.52 -21.92
CA PHE A 82 9.10 -2.82 -21.29
C PHE A 82 9.22 -2.68 -19.77
N ILE A 83 8.26 -2.01 -19.13
CA ILE A 83 8.19 -1.81 -17.69
C ILE A 83 6.87 -2.41 -17.19
N VAL A 84 6.94 -3.46 -16.38
CA VAL A 84 5.76 -4.19 -15.89
C VAL A 84 5.39 -3.74 -14.47
N THR A 85 4.18 -3.20 -14.31
CA THR A 85 3.65 -2.54 -13.11
C THR A 85 2.27 -3.06 -12.70
N VAL A 86 1.98 -4.33 -12.98
CA VAL A 86 0.70 -4.98 -12.66
C VAL A 86 0.60 -5.38 -11.19
N PRO A 87 -0.62 -5.47 -10.61
CA PRO A 87 -0.78 -5.82 -9.20
C PRO A 87 -0.34 -7.26 -8.90
N THR A 88 0.16 -7.45 -7.69
CA THR A 88 0.53 -8.75 -7.12
C THR A 88 -0.12 -8.84 -5.73
N PRO A 89 -1.40 -9.24 -5.64
CA PRO A 89 -2.08 -9.38 -4.35
C PRO A 89 -1.64 -10.65 -3.63
N VAL A 90 -2.19 -10.90 -2.44
CA VAL A 90 -2.15 -12.22 -1.79
C VAL A 90 -3.55 -12.84 -1.81
N ASP A 91 -3.60 -14.16 -1.88
CA ASP A 91 -4.85 -14.92 -1.79
C ASP A 91 -5.37 -15.01 -0.35
N ALA A 92 -6.54 -15.64 -0.16
CA ALA A 92 -7.14 -15.84 1.15
C ALA A 92 -6.30 -16.71 2.11
N ALA A 93 -5.30 -17.44 1.59
CA ALA A 93 -4.33 -18.20 2.37
C ALA A 93 -3.02 -17.41 2.62
N ASN A 94 -3.04 -16.10 2.35
CA ASN A 94 -1.89 -15.19 2.43
C ASN A 94 -0.71 -15.64 1.55
N LYS A 95 -0.96 -16.29 0.42
CA LYS A 95 0.09 -16.64 -0.54
C LYS A 95 0.13 -15.60 -1.66
N PRO A 96 1.31 -15.23 -2.17
CA PRO A 96 1.42 -14.34 -3.32
C PRO A 96 0.65 -14.86 -4.53
N ASP A 97 -0.23 -14.04 -5.09
CA ASP A 97 -0.88 -14.29 -6.38
C ASP A 97 -0.14 -13.56 -7.49
N LEU A 98 0.53 -14.33 -8.35
CA LEU A 98 1.29 -13.83 -9.50
C LEU A 98 0.50 -13.95 -10.81
N SER A 99 -0.81 -14.20 -10.78
CA SER A 99 -1.66 -14.37 -11.96
C SER A 99 -1.54 -13.21 -12.95
N ALA A 100 -1.69 -11.97 -12.47
CA ALA A 100 -1.56 -10.76 -13.29
C ALA A 100 -0.13 -10.58 -13.83
N LEU A 101 0.90 -10.84 -13.01
CA LEU A 101 2.31 -10.77 -13.42
C LEU A 101 2.64 -11.76 -14.55
N ARG A 102 2.13 -13.00 -14.44
CA ARG A 102 2.28 -14.04 -15.47
C ARG A 102 1.52 -13.67 -16.73
N ALA A 103 0.31 -13.11 -16.61
CA ALA A 103 -0.47 -12.64 -17.75
C ALA A 103 0.24 -11.49 -18.50
N ALA A 104 0.74 -10.49 -17.77
CA ALA A 104 1.54 -9.40 -18.33
C ALA A 104 2.79 -9.91 -19.04
N SER A 105 3.49 -10.88 -18.45
CA SER A 105 4.67 -11.52 -19.07
C SER A 105 4.32 -12.23 -20.37
N ARG A 106 3.14 -12.87 -20.48
CA ARG A 106 2.68 -13.45 -21.76
C ARG A 106 2.38 -12.38 -22.79
N THR A 107 1.72 -11.29 -22.39
CA THR A 107 1.42 -10.15 -23.28
C THR A 107 2.71 -9.54 -23.83
N VAL A 108 3.69 -9.26 -22.96
CA VAL A 108 5.01 -8.75 -23.36
C VAL A 108 5.75 -9.75 -24.25
N GLY A 109 5.73 -11.04 -23.90
CA GLY A 109 6.35 -12.11 -24.71
C GLY A 109 5.82 -12.16 -26.14
N GLY A 110 4.55 -11.83 -26.37
CA GLY A 110 3.96 -11.78 -27.71
C GLY A 110 4.42 -10.58 -28.55
N ALA A 111 4.97 -9.54 -27.92
CA ALA A 111 5.49 -8.34 -28.59
C ALA A 111 7.02 -8.29 -28.68
N LEU A 112 7.70 -9.16 -27.93
CA LEU A 112 9.15 -9.16 -27.72
C LEU A 112 9.94 -9.41 -29.01
N ARG A 113 11.05 -8.70 -29.16
CA ARG A 113 12.03 -8.85 -30.25
C ARG A 113 13.44 -9.00 -29.69
N ALA A 114 14.34 -9.50 -30.55
CA ALA A 114 15.75 -9.58 -30.19
C ALA A 114 16.33 -8.16 -29.95
N GLY A 115 16.97 -7.98 -28.79
CA GLY A 115 17.55 -6.74 -28.30
C GLY A 115 16.72 -6.02 -27.23
N ASP A 116 15.49 -6.47 -26.99
CA ASP A 116 14.56 -5.85 -26.04
C ASP A 116 14.95 -6.10 -24.58
N ILE A 117 14.46 -5.21 -23.70
CA ILE A 117 14.66 -5.30 -22.26
C ILE A 117 13.31 -5.27 -21.55
N VAL A 118 13.07 -6.23 -20.65
CA VAL A 118 11.87 -6.26 -19.79
C VAL A 118 12.27 -6.00 -18.35
N VAL A 119 11.78 -4.91 -17.78
CA VAL A 119 11.98 -4.53 -16.38
C VAL A 119 10.69 -4.73 -15.61
N TYR A 120 10.78 -5.38 -14.45
CA TYR A 120 9.65 -5.53 -13.54
C TYR A 120 9.76 -4.53 -12.39
N GLU A 121 8.65 -3.86 -12.08
CA GLU A 121 8.53 -2.99 -10.90
C GLU A 121 7.50 -3.51 -9.90
N SER A 122 6.61 -4.41 -10.34
CA SER A 122 5.68 -5.12 -9.45
C SER A 122 6.42 -5.73 -8.26
N THR A 123 5.86 -5.55 -7.06
CA THR A 123 6.43 -6.17 -5.85
C THR A 123 6.32 -7.69 -5.97
N VAL A 124 7.44 -8.38 -5.82
CA VAL A 124 7.52 -9.85 -5.90
C VAL A 124 8.50 -10.39 -4.87
N TYR A 125 8.49 -11.71 -4.67
CA TYR A 125 9.46 -12.36 -3.80
C TYR A 125 10.80 -12.54 -4.52
N PRO A 126 11.93 -12.67 -3.78
CA PRO A 126 13.25 -12.86 -4.38
C PRO A 126 13.33 -14.11 -5.28
N GLY A 127 13.67 -13.90 -6.55
CA GLY A 127 13.77 -14.88 -7.62
C GLY A 127 12.56 -14.92 -8.57
N ALA A 128 11.46 -14.21 -8.29
CA ALA A 128 10.24 -14.32 -9.10
C ALA A 128 10.44 -13.88 -10.56
N THR A 129 11.20 -12.81 -10.81
CA THR A 129 11.46 -12.37 -12.19
C THR A 129 12.11 -13.48 -13.03
N GLU A 130 13.13 -14.14 -12.48
CA GLU A 130 13.88 -15.20 -13.16
C GLU A 130 13.10 -16.52 -13.21
N GLU A 131 12.38 -16.88 -12.14
CA GLU A 131 11.76 -18.19 -11.97
C GLU A 131 10.33 -18.28 -12.54
N GLU A 132 9.60 -17.17 -12.59
CA GLU A 132 8.18 -17.13 -12.97
C GLU A 132 7.97 -16.40 -14.29
N CYS A 133 8.69 -15.30 -14.53
CA CYS A 133 8.44 -14.43 -15.68
C CYS A 133 9.26 -14.83 -16.92
N VAL A 134 10.57 -15.04 -16.76
CA VAL A 134 11.47 -15.42 -17.87
C VAL A 134 10.97 -16.66 -18.63
N PRO A 135 10.58 -17.78 -18.00
CA PRO A 135 10.09 -18.95 -18.73
C PRO A 135 8.88 -18.65 -19.62
N LEU A 136 8.01 -17.73 -19.19
CA LEU A 136 6.83 -17.31 -19.95
C LEU A 136 7.20 -16.41 -21.13
N LEU A 137 8.14 -15.48 -20.92
CA LEU A 137 8.67 -14.64 -21.99
C LEU A 137 9.30 -15.51 -23.09
N GLU A 138 10.16 -16.47 -22.73
CA GLU A 138 10.78 -17.40 -23.68
C GLU A 138 9.74 -18.28 -24.39
N GLN A 139 8.80 -18.86 -23.63
CA GLN A 139 7.77 -19.75 -24.19
C GLN A 139 6.91 -19.03 -25.25
N ILE A 140 6.51 -17.79 -25.00
CA ILE A 140 5.60 -17.06 -25.89
C ILE A 140 6.34 -16.41 -27.06
N SER A 141 7.52 -15.83 -26.83
CA SER A 141 8.29 -15.15 -27.88
C SER A 141 9.06 -16.11 -28.79
N GLY A 142 9.41 -17.29 -28.29
CA GLY A 142 10.36 -18.20 -28.95
C GLY A 142 11.82 -17.71 -28.89
N LEU A 143 12.09 -16.61 -28.18
CA LEU A 143 13.41 -16.03 -27.95
C LEU A 143 14.03 -16.59 -26.66
N ARG A 144 15.35 -16.45 -26.51
CA ARG A 144 16.09 -16.87 -25.31
C ARG A 144 16.55 -15.69 -24.47
N CYS A 145 16.30 -15.77 -23.17
CA CYS A 145 16.77 -14.76 -22.21
C CYS A 145 18.30 -14.86 -22.06
N GLY A 146 18.99 -13.72 -22.05
CA GLY A 146 20.46 -13.67 -22.02
C GLY A 146 21.13 -13.70 -23.39
N GLU A 147 20.44 -14.21 -24.42
CA GLU A 147 20.93 -14.25 -25.81
C GLU A 147 20.20 -13.23 -26.68
N ASP A 148 18.87 -13.36 -26.76
CA ASP A 148 18.01 -12.56 -27.64
C ASP A 148 17.41 -11.36 -26.90
N PHE A 149 16.98 -11.51 -25.65
CA PHE A 149 16.45 -10.42 -24.85
C PHE A 149 17.02 -10.47 -23.43
N THR A 150 16.82 -9.40 -22.65
CA THR A 150 17.33 -9.33 -21.28
C THR A 150 16.28 -8.83 -20.30
N VAL A 151 16.43 -9.16 -19.02
CA VAL A 151 15.53 -8.70 -17.96
C VAL A 151 16.22 -7.82 -16.90
N GLY A 152 15.41 -7.04 -16.20
CA GLY A 152 15.82 -6.23 -15.06
C GLY A 152 14.72 -6.08 -14.03
N TYR A 153 15.05 -5.44 -12.91
CA TYR A 153 14.11 -5.17 -11.82
C TYR A 153 14.36 -3.79 -11.22
N SER A 154 13.28 -3.07 -10.92
CA SER A 154 13.32 -1.69 -10.42
C SER A 154 12.12 -1.45 -9.51
N PRO A 155 12.19 -1.82 -8.21
CA PRO A 155 11.01 -1.82 -7.36
C PRO A 155 10.41 -0.43 -7.22
N GLU A 156 9.08 -0.39 -7.12
CA GLU A 156 8.40 0.86 -6.75
C GLU A 156 8.52 1.16 -5.26
N ARG A 157 8.71 2.43 -4.89
CA ARG A 157 8.95 2.91 -3.52
C ARG A 157 8.13 4.17 -3.14
N ILE A 158 7.18 4.60 -3.97
CA ILE A 158 6.20 5.66 -3.69
C ILE A 158 5.30 5.26 -2.51
N ASN A 159 4.88 6.27 -1.76
CA ASN A 159 3.86 6.17 -0.73
C ASN A 159 2.56 6.82 -1.25
N PRO A 160 1.44 6.07 -1.37
CA PRO A 160 0.18 6.64 -1.83
C PRO A 160 -0.25 7.87 -1.03
N GLY A 161 -0.65 8.94 -1.72
CA GLY A 161 -1.05 10.22 -1.15
C GLY A 161 0.10 11.13 -0.69
N ASP A 162 1.37 10.73 -0.86
CA ASP A 162 2.53 11.55 -0.56
C ASP A 162 2.93 12.39 -1.77
N LYS A 163 2.39 13.61 -1.86
CA LYS A 163 2.72 14.57 -2.94
C LYS A 163 4.10 15.21 -2.77
N GLU A 164 4.72 15.12 -1.60
CA GLU A 164 6.05 15.69 -1.35
C GLU A 164 7.16 14.81 -1.95
N HIS A 165 6.99 13.49 -1.88
CA HIS A 165 7.97 12.50 -2.35
C HIS A 165 7.47 11.76 -3.61
N GLY A 166 7.30 12.49 -4.71
CA GLY A 166 6.93 11.89 -6.00
C GLY A 166 8.01 10.99 -6.61
N VAL A 167 7.65 10.21 -7.64
CA VAL A 167 8.47 9.15 -8.28
C VAL A 167 9.92 9.60 -8.55
N ALA A 168 10.10 10.80 -9.11
CA ALA A 168 11.42 11.31 -9.51
C ALA A 168 12.34 11.66 -8.33
N SER A 169 11.77 11.92 -7.16
CA SER A 169 12.48 12.42 -5.97
C SER A 169 13.03 11.31 -5.06
N ILE A 170 12.72 10.05 -5.35
CA ILE A 170 13.16 8.89 -4.57
C ILE A 170 14.31 8.21 -5.30
N LEU A 171 15.41 7.94 -4.59
CA LEU A 171 16.54 7.18 -5.13
C LEU A 171 16.04 5.82 -5.64
N LYS A 172 16.09 5.61 -6.97
CA LYS A 172 15.53 4.42 -7.62
C LYS A 172 16.52 3.27 -7.53
N VAL A 173 16.08 2.13 -7.00
CA VAL A 173 16.90 0.90 -7.02
C VAL A 173 16.74 0.25 -8.39
N VAL A 174 17.85 -0.15 -9.01
CA VAL A 174 17.84 -0.83 -10.32
C VAL A 174 18.78 -2.02 -10.31
N SER A 175 18.43 -3.07 -11.05
CA SER A 175 19.34 -4.15 -11.42
C SER A 175 18.99 -4.68 -12.81
N GLY A 176 19.99 -5.09 -13.57
CA GLY A 176 19.82 -5.95 -14.74
C GLY A 176 20.30 -7.38 -14.46
N GLN A 177 20.00 -8.30 -15.36
CA GLN A 177 20.49 -9.67 -15.34
C GLN A 177 22.03 -9.78 -15.52
N ASP A 178 22.63 -8.80 -16.19
CA ASP A 178 24.06 -8.69 -16.49
C ASP A 178 24.52 -7.23 -16.42
N GLU A 179 25.83 -6.99 -16.48
CA GLU A 179 26.42 -5.66 -16.34
C GLU A 179 25.95 -4.69 -17.44
N ARG A 180 25.82 -5.17 -18.68
CA ARG A 180 25.39 -4.36 -19.82
C ARG A 180 23.94 -3.94 -19.66
N THR A 181 23.04 -4.87 -19.32
CA THR A 181 21.63 -4.57 -19.07
C THR A 181 21.47 -3.69 -17.86
N THR A 182 22.23 -3.92 -16.78
CA THR A 182 22.22 -3.06 -15.58
C THR A 182 22.56 -1.61 -15.92
N LYS A 183 23.60 -1.39 -16.76
CA LYS A 183 23.94 -0.05 -17.23
C LYS A 183 22.80 0.59 -18.02
N ILE A 184 22.18 -0.16 -18.95
CA ILE A 184 21.08 0.37 -19.76
C ILE A 184 19.87 0.72 -18.88
N VAL A 185 19.50 -0.14 -17.94
CA VAL A 185 18.39 0.11 -17.00
C VAL A 185 18.70 1.33 -16.14
N ALA A 186 19.91 1.44 -15.60
CA ALA A 186 20.33 2.59 -14.81
C ALA A 186 20.33 3.90 -15.61
N ASP A 187 20.83 3.89 -16.85
CA ASP A 187 20.84 5.06 -17.73
C ASP A 187 19.39 5.46 -18.12
N THR A 188 18.51 4.50 -18.38
CA THR A 188 17.09 4.75 -18.71
C THR A 188 16.35 5.42 -17.53
N TYR A 189 16.38 4.83 -16.33
CA TYR A 189 15.74 5.46 -15.15
C TYR A 189 16.46 6.74 -14.72
N GLY A 190 17.80 6.77 -14.78
CA GLY A 190 18.59 7.94 -14.42
C GLY A 190 18.32 9.17 -15.29
N ALA A 191 17.75 8.98 -16.49
CA ALA A 191 17.30 10.08 -17.34
C ALA A 191 16.05 10.80 -16.80
N VAL A 192 15.29 10.18 -15.88
CA VAL A 192 14.01 10.73 -15.38
C VAL A 192 13.93 10.83 -13.86
N ILE A 193 14.78 10.11 -13.12
CA ILE A 193 14.84 10.14 -11.65
C ILE A 193 15.88 11.15 -11.18
N THR A 194 15.43 12.29 -10.65
CA THR A 194 16.29 13.40 -10.22
C THR A 194 17.11 13.07 -8.97
N ALA A 195 16.62 12.18 -8.10
CA ALA A 195 17.35 11.69 -6.93
C ALA A 195 18.49 10.72 -7.27
N GLY A 196 18.57 10.26 -8.53
CA GLY A 196 19.55 9.30 -9.00
C GLY A 196 19.13 7.84 -8.83
N VAL A 197 20.06 6.95 -9.14
CA VAL A 197 19.86 5.49 -9.16
C VAL A 197 20.88 4.78 -8.27
N HIS A 198 20.41 3.76 -7.54
CA HIS A 198 21.21 2.82 -6.79
C HIS A 198 21.24 1.47 -7.51
N ILE A 199 22.42 1.01 -7.90
CA ILE A 199 22.59 -0.27 -8.59
C ILE A 199 22.68 -1.39 -7.53
N ALA A 200 21.66 -2.24 -7.49
CA ALA A 200 21.71 -3.48 -6.72
C ALA A 200 22.58 -4.52 -7.44
N PRO A 201 23.26 -5.42 -6.70
CA PRO A 201 24.18 -6.39 -7.29
C PRO A 201 23.49 -7.51 -8.09
N SER A 202 22.19 -7.72 -7.91
CA SER A 202 21.39 -8.64 -8.71
C SER A 202 19.90 -8.33 -8.62
N ILE A 203 19.12 -8.84 -9.58
CA ILE A 203 17.65 -8.73 -9.60
C ILE A 203 17.07 -9.25 -8.28
N LYS A 204 17.56 -10.42 -7.83
CA LYS A 204 17.13 -11.05 -6.58
C LYS A 204 17.38 -10.18 -5.35
N VAL A 205 18.46 -9.40 -5.32
CA VAL A 205 18.74 -8.45 -4.23
C VAL A 205 17.82 -7.23 -4.33
N ALA A 206 17.53 -6.73 -5.52
CA ALA A 206 16.59 -5.63 -5.72
C ALA A 206 15.15 -6.03 -5.32
N GLU A 207 14.71 -7.24 -5.66
CA GLU A 207 13.43 -7.82 -5.21
C GLU A 207 13.39 -7.94 -3.67
N ALA A 208 14.46 -8.47 -3.06
CA ALA A 208 14.55 -8.62 -1.62
C ALA A 208 14.53 -7.29 -0.87
N ALA A 209 15.19 -6.26 -1.41
CA ALA A 209 15.25 -4.93 -0.79
C ALA A 209 13.85 -4.37 -0.55
N LYS A 210 12.97 -4.45 -1.56
CA LYS A 210 11.60 -3.95 -1.46
C LYS A 210 10.78 -4.66 -0.38
N VAL A 211 10.85 -5.99 -0.35
CA VAL A 211 10.07 -6.79 0.60
C VAL A 211 10.59 -6.58 2.04
N ILE A 212 11.90 -6.40 2.23
CA ILE A 212 12.50 -6.14 3.54
C ILE A 212 12.06 -4.77 4.10
N GLU A 213 11.98 -3.73 3.27
CA GLU A 213 11.53 -2.39 3.70
C GLU A 213 10.16 -2.44 4.38
N ASN A 214 9.20 -3.13 3.75
CA ASN A 214 7.84 -3.26 4.28
C ASN A 214 7.75 -4.29 5.41
N SER A 215 8.51 -5.39 5.36
CA SER A 215 8.58 -6.37 6.45
C SER A 215 9.14 -5.76 7.74
N GLN A 216 10.18 -4.94 7.65
CA GLN A 216 10.75 -4.26 8.81
C GLN A 216 9.71 -3.31 9.44
N ARG A 217 9.01 -2.53 8.62
CA ARG A 217 7.96 -1.62 9.08
C ARG A 217 6.82 -2.38 9.77
N ASP A 218 6.36 -3.47 9.17
CA ASP A 218 5.33 -4.35 9.72
C ASP A 218 5.73 -4.91 11.09
N ILE A 219 6.92 -5.49 11.21
CA ILE A 219 7.44 -6.07 12.46
C ILE A 219 7.58 -5.01 13.55
N ASN A 220 8.08 -3.83 13.21
CA ASN A 220 8.23 -2.76 14.20
C ASN A 220 6.86 -2.26 14.70
N ILE A 221 5.86 -2.14 13.82
CA ILE A 221 4.49 -1.79 14.26
C ILE A 221 3.89 -2.91 15.10
N ALA A 222 4.11 -4.18 14.73
CA ALA A 222 3.66 -5.32 15.51
C ALA A 222 4.26 -5.33 16.91
N PHE A 223 5.54 -5.00 17.03
CA PHE A 223 6.19 -4.84 18.32
C PHE A 223 5.54 -3.72 19.14
N MET A 224 5.23 -2.57 18.54
CA MET A 224 4.50 -1.50 19.24
C MET A 224 3.08 -1.91 19.65
N ASN A 225 2.39 -2.68 18.82
CA ASN A 225 1.07 -3.26 19.13
C ASN A 225 1.12 -4.30 20.25
N GLU A 226 2.20 -5.08 20.35
CA GLU A 226 2.38 -6.00 21.47
C GLU A 226 2.73 -5.25 22.77
N LEU A 227 3.58 -4.22 22.66
CA LEU A 227 3.91 -3.35 23.79
C LEU A 227 2.68 -2.64 24.35
N SER A 228 1.78 -2.13 23.50
CA SER A 228 0.54 -1.49 23.98
C SER A 228 -0.31 -2.44 24.80
N GLU A 229 -0.43 -3.69 24.35
CA GLU A 229 -1.13 -4.73 25.09
C GLU A 229 -0.46 -5.09 26.42
N ILE A 230 0.88 -5.09 26.48
CA ILE A 230 1.63 -5.31 27.71
C ILE A 230 1.43 -4.13 28.68
N PHE A 231 1.66 -2.90 28.22
CA PHE A 231 1.55 -1.69 29.04
C PHE A 231 0.12 -1.51 29.57
N ARG A 232 -0.89 -1.84 28.78
CA ARG A 232 -2.29 -1.88 29.23
C ARG A 232 -2.50 -2.82 30.43
N ARG A 233 -1.85 -3.98 30.47
CA ARG A 233 -1.93 -4.93 31.61
C ARG A 233 -1.17 -4.43 32.84
N LEU A 234 -0.21 -3.53 32.63
CA LEU A 234 0.58 -2.90 33.67
C LEU A 234 0.03 -1.54 34.13
N ASP A 235 -1.09 -1.08 33.55
CA ASP A 235 -1.67 0.25 33.77
C ASP A 235 -0.69 1.39 33.43
N ILE A 236 0.05 1.22 32.33
CA ILE A 236 1.00 2.19 31.78
C ILE A 236 0.47 2.69 30.44
N ASP A 237 0.61 4.01 30.22
CA ASP A 237 0.25 4.62 28.95
C ASP A 237 1.37 4.43 27.90
N THR A 238 1.02 3.81 26.76
CA THR A 238 1.97 3.57 25.67
C THR A 238 2.59 4.86 25.14
N GLY A 239 1.80 5.93 25.02
CA GLY A 239 2.27 7.23 24.53
C GLY A 239 3.34 7.85 25.42
N ASP A 240 3.19 7.75 26.75
CA ASP A 240 4.21 8.22 27.71
C ASP A 240 5.51 7.42 27.60
N VAL A 241 5.41 6.09 27.44
CA VAL A 241 6.59 5.24 27.25
C VAL A 241 7.31 5.58 25.96
N LEU A 242 6.58 5.77 24.85
CA LEU A 242 7.16 6.15 23.56
C LEU A 242 7.78 7.55 23.61
N ALA A 243 7.13 8.52 24.26
CA ALA A 243 7.69 9.86 24.45
C ALA A 243 9.01 9.82 25.26
N ALA A 244 9.06 9.01 26.32
CA ALA A 244 10.28 8.82 27.11
C ALA A 244 11.39 8.10 26.32
N ALA A 245 11.05 7.00 25.62
CA ALA A 245 12.01 6.23 24.82
C ALA A 245 12.54 7.03 23.62
N GLY A 246 11.69 7.83 23.00
CA GLY A 246 12.00 8.70 21.86
C GLY A 246 13.02 9.81 22.17
N THR A 247 13.32 10.09 23.45
CA THR A 247 14.41 10.99 23.84
C THR A 247 15.79 10.46 23.46
N LYS A 248 15.91 9.15 23.20
CA LYS A 248 17.16 8.51 22.78
C LYS A 248 17.36 8.68 21.27
N TRP A 249 18.50 9.25 20.89
CA TRP A 249 18.84 9.65 19.51
C TRP A 249 18.70 8.57 18.42
N ASN A 250 18.82 7.28 18.78
CA ASN A 250 18.70 6.15 17.84
C ASN A 250 17.43 5.31 18.03
N PHE A 251 16.45 5.79 18.80
CA PHE A 251 15.17 5.13 18.91
C PHE A 251 14.35 5.37 17.63
N LEU A 252 13.88 4.28 17.01
CA LEU A 252 13.01 4.36 15.84
C LEU A 252 11.57 4.50 16.32
N ASN A 253 10.98 5.68 16.12
CA ASN A 253 9.70 6.05 16.70
C ASN A 253 8.49 5.49 15.93
N PHE A 254 8.33 4.17 15.93
CA PHE A 254 7.09 3.53 15.48
C PHE A 254 6.00 3.69 16.55
N ILE A 255 4.74 3.72 16.10
CA ILE A 255 3.56 3.83 16.96
C ILE A 255 2.63 2.64 16.71
N PRO A 256 1.84 2.22 17.72
CA PRO A 256 0.83 1.18 17.52
C PRO A 256 -0.26 1.65 16.54
N GLY A 257 -1.04 0.68 16.05
CA GLY A 257 -2.18 0.96 15.19
C GLY A 257 -2.56 -0.21 14.29
N LEU A 258 -3.54 0.08 13.44
CA LEU A 258 -4.10 -0.85 12.47
C LEU A 258 -3.24 -0.86 11.20
N VAL A 259 -2.77 -2.04 10.80
CA VAL A 259 -1.87 -2.20 9.63
C VAL A 259 -2.64 -2.78 8.44
N GLY A 260 -3.16 -1.90 7.60
CA GLY A 260 -3.90 -2.25 6.38
C GLY A 260 -3.16 -1.93 5.07
N GLY A 261 -3.92 -1.84 3.98
CA GLY A 261 -3.46 -1.43 2.66
C GLY A 261 -2.71 -2.50 1.87
N HIS A 262 -2.06 -2.07 0.77
CA HIS A 262 -1.50 -2.95 -0.26
C HIS A 262 -0.11 -3.51 0.03
N CYS A 263 0.67 -2.83 0.86
CA CYS A 263 2.10 -3.10 0.96
C CYS A 263 2.43 -3.71 2.33
N ILE A 264 2.33 -2.93 3.41
CA ILE A 264 2.72 -3.39 4.75
C ILE A 264 1.84 -4.58 5.18
N GLY A 265 0.56 -4.54 4.84
CA GLY A 265 -0.43 -5.59 5.07
C GLY A 265 -0.17 -6.93 4.36
N VAL A 266 0.73 -6.97 3.39
CA VAL A 266 0.75 -8.00 2.34
C VAL A 266 2.17 -8.47 2.02
N ASP A 267 3.10 -7.56 1.77
CA ASP A 267 4.49 -7.84 1.40
C ASP A 267 5.23 -8.80 2.34
N PRO A 268 5.05 -8.77 3.68
CA PRO A 268 5.75 -9.72 4.56
C PRO A 268 5.44 -11.19 4.22
N TYR A 269 4.25 -11.47 3.66
CA TYR A 269 3.87 -12.80 3.22
C TYR A 269 4.67 -13.28 1.99
N TYR A 270 5.20 -12.39 1.16
CA TYR A 270 6.07 -12.75 0.03
C TYR A 270 7.36 -13.39 0.50
N LEU A 271 8.03 -12.75 1.47
CA LEU A 271 9.26 -13.28 2.05
C LEU A 271 8.97 -14.54 2.86
N ALA A 272 7.84 -14.59 3.56
CA ALA A 272 7.44 -15.79 4.29
C ALA A 272 7.24 -16.99 3.37
N TYR A 273 6.46 -16.82 2.30
CA TYR A 273 6.22 -17.83 1.28
C TYR A 273 7.53 -18.32 0.63
N ARG A 274 8.42 -17.39 0.24
CA ARG A 274 9.70 -17.76 -0.39
C ARG A 274 10.61 -18.49 0.58
N ALA A 275 10.65 -18.09 1.85
CA ALA A 275 11.39 -18.77 2.89
C ALA A 275 10.90 -20.21 3.09
N GLU A 276 9.58 -20.42 3.17
CA GLU A 276 8.99 -21.76 3.32
C GLU A 276 9.31 -22.67 2.13
N LYS A 277 9.24 -22.15 0.91
CA LYS A 277 9.67 -22.86 -0.31
C LYS A 277 11.16 -23.24 -0.27
N ALA A 278 11.99 -22.44 0.39
CA ALA A 278 13.41 -22.73 0.60
C ALA A 278 13.67 -23.66 1.81
N GLY A 279 12.62 -24.16 2.48
CA GLY A 279 12.73 -25.07 3.62
C GLY A 279 12.94 -24.37 4.97
N TYR A 280 12.74 -23.05 5.06
CA TYR A 280 12.83 -22.29 6.31
C TYR A 280 11.48 -21.72 6.72
N TYR A 281 11.05 -22.01 7.95
CA TYR A 281 9.80 -21.48 8.49
C TYR A 281 10.05 -20.20 9.30
N PRO A 282 9.64 -19.00 8.83
CA PRO A 282 10.01 -17.74 9.45
C PRO A 282 9.14 -17.40 10.66
N GLN A 283 9.73 -17.40 11.85
CA GLN A 283 9.02 -17.13 13.10
C GLN A 283 8.65 -15.65 13.29
N VAL A 284 9.60 -14.74 13.05
CA VAL A 284 9.45 -13.31 13.35
C VAL A 284 8.42 -12.64 12.44
N ILE A 285 8.51 -12.88 11.14
CA ILE A 285 7.61 -12.30 10.13
C ILE A 285 6.16 -12.73 10.41
N LEU A 286 5.94 -14.03 10.61
CA LEU A 286 4.60 -14.57 10.85
C LEU A 286 4.03 -14.15 12.20
N ALA A 287 4.87 -14.01 13.23
CA ALA A 287 4.44 -13.47 14.52
C ALA A 287 4.00 -12.00 14.39
N GLY A 288 4.76 -11.18 13.66
CA GLY A 288 4.42 -9.78 13.38
C GLY A 288 3.06 -9.66 12.67
N ARG A 289 2.87 -10.43 11.60
CA ARG A 289 1.58 -10.51 10.88
C ARG A 289 0.42 -10.89 11.77
N ARG A 290 0.58 -11.95 12.57
CA ARG A 290 -0.45 -12.41 13.49
C ARG A 290 -0.86 -11.32 14.49
N ILE A 291 0.10 -10.59 15.06
CA ILE A 291 -0.20 -9.50 15.99
C ILE A 291 -0.99 -8.41 15.26
N ASN A 292 -0.48 -7.90 14.15
CA ASN A 292 -1.10 -6.81 13.39
C ASN A 292 -2.50 -7.16 12.87
N ASP A 293 -2.69 -8.38 12.36
CA ASP A 293 -3.98 -8.85 11.83
C ASP A 293 -5.06 -8.99 12.91
N THR A 294 -4.67 -9.10 14.18
CA THR A 294 -5.60 -9.23 15.32
C THR A 294 -5.92 -7.92 16.05
N MET A 295 -5.33 -6.79 15.63
CA MET A 295 -5.48 -5.54 16.37
C MET A 295 -6.90 -4.95 16.31
N GLY A 296 -7.61 -5.10 15.19
CA GLY A 296 -9.00 -4.63 15.11
C GLY A 296 -9.93 -5.41 16.04
N GLN A 297 -9.77 -6.72 16.12
CA GLN A 297 -10.51 -7.57 17.08
C GLN A 297 -10.14 -7.21 18.51
N THR A 298 -8.87 -6.89 18.78
CA THR A 298 -8.41 -6.45 20.09
C THR A 298 -9.12 -5.17 20.52
N VAL A 299 -9.15 -4.14 19.66
CA VAL A 299 -9.87 -2.88 19.91
C VAL A 299 -11.36 -3.15 20.18
N ALA A 300 -12.04 -3.90 19.31
CA ALA A 300 -13.46 -4.21 19.47
C ALA A 300 -13.75 -4.96 20.79
N ARG A 301 -12.95 -5.97 21.14
CA ARG A 301 -13.11 -6.74 22.39
C ARG A 301 -12.86 -5.89 23.63
N GLU A 302 -11.95 -4.92 23.57
CA GLU A 302 -11.75 -3.96 24.64
C GLU A 302 -12.96 -3.03 24.78
N CYS A 303 -13.48 -2.47 23.68
CA CYS A 303 -14.70 -1.68 23.68
C CYS A 303 -15.87 -2.43 24.33
N ILE A 304 -16.08 -3.70 23.94
CA ILE A 304 -17.11 -4.57 24.53
C ILE A 304 -16.89 -4.75 26.05
N ARG A 305 -15.67 -5.07 26.48
CA ARG A 305 -15.36 -5.23 27.90
C ARG A 305 -15.61 -3.96 28.70
N MET A 306 -15.34 -2.79 28.11
CA MET A 306 -15.59 -1.51 28.76
C MET A 306 -17.08 -1.20 28.89
N MET A 307 -17.88 -1.43 27.84
CA MET A 307 -19.33 -1.26 27.91
C MET A 307 -19.94 -2.13 29.01
N LEU A 308 -19.54 -3.41 29.07
CA LEU A 308 -20.02 -4.35 30.08
C LEU A 308 -19.58 -3.97 31.51
N ARG A 309 -18.35 -3.50 31.71
CA ARG A 309 -17.87 -3.05 33.03
C ARG A 309 -18.51 -1.72 33.47
N GLY A 310 -18.81 -0.83 32.53
CA GLY A 310 -19.36 0.50 32.83
C GLY A 310 -20.87 0.48 33.06
N ALA A 311 -21.63 0.04 32.06
CA ALA A 311 -23.09 0.10 32.03
C ALA A 311 -23.76 -1.25 32.28
N GLY A 312 -23.01 -2.36 32.34
CA GLY A 312 -23.57 -3.70 32.53
C GLY A 312 -24.30 -4.27 31.31
N LYS A 313 -24.24 -3.58 30.16
CA LYS A 313 -24.89 -3.96 28.90
C LYS A 313 -24.06 -3.50 27.70
N LEU A 314 -24.33 -4.08 26.54
CA LEU A 314 -23.84 -3.55 25.27
C LEU A 314 -24.62 -2.26 24.93
N GLY A 315 -23.91 -1.27 24.39
CA GLY A 315 -24.42 0.06 24.08
C GLY A 315 -24.31 0.39 22.59
N SER A 316 -24.67 1.62 22.22
CA SER A 316 -24.50 2.13 20.87
C SER A 316 -23.05 2.52 20.60
N VAL A 317 -22.56 2.19 19.40
CA VAL A 317 -21.17 2.47 18.99
C VAL A 317 -21.18 3.30 17.70
N VAL A 318 -20.36 4.34 17.68
CA VAL A 318 -20.01 5.07 16.45
C VAL A 318 -18.53 4.85 16.17
N GLN A 319 -18.19 4.43 14.95
CA GLN A 319 -16.81 4.38 14.49
C GLN A 319 -16.55 5.50 13.50
N LEU A 320 -15.51 6.28 13.76
CA LEU A 320 -14.98 7.32 12.90
C LEU A 320 -13.76 6.75 12.16
N GLY A 321 -13.88 6.64 10.83
CA GLY A 321 -12.87 6.10 9.94
C GLY A 321 -13.11 4.65 9.55
N LEU A 322 -12.97 4.38 8.25
CA LEU A 322 -13.05 3.08 7.61
C LEU A 322 -11.91 2.83 6.62
N THR A 323 -11.35 3.87 6.00
CA THR A 323 -10.19 3.76 5.09
C THR A 323 -8.98 3.11 5.77
N PHE A 324 -8.04 2.56 4.98
CA PHE A 324 -6.87 1.90 5.56
C PHE A 324 -5.85 2.90 6.12
N LYS A 325 -5.88 4.14 5.63
CA LYS A 325 -4.98 5.24 5.97
C LYS A 325 -5.78 6.54 5.97
N GLU A 326 -5.40 7.42 6.89
CA GLU A 326 -5.92 8.78 6.97
C GLU A 326 -5.77 9.56 5.66
N ASN A 327 -6.78 10.38 5.36
CA ASN A 327 -6.80 11.37 4.29
C ASN A 327 -6.62 10.79 2.86
N VAL A 328 -7.01 9.54 2.65
CA VAL A 328 -7.10 8.91 1.32
C VAL A 328 -8.38 8.08 1.24
N PRO A 329 -9.03 7.94 0.06
CA PRO A 329 -10.31 7.24 -0.08
C PRO A 329 -10.19 5.71 -0.11
N ASP A 330 -8.99 5.16 0.08
CA ASP A 330 -8.69 3.75 -0.17
C ASP A 330 -9.14 2.85 0.99
N LEU A 331 -10.03 1.92 0.66
CA LEU A 331 -10.63 0.97 1.60
C LEU A 331 -9.92 -0.38 1.61
N ARG A 332 -9.09 -0.68 0.62
CA ARG A 332 -8.60 -2.04 0.37
C ARG A 332 -7.75 -2.53 1.55
N ASN A 333 -8.04 -3.75 2.01
CA ASN A 333 -7.42 -4.36 3.19
C ASN A 333 -7.43 -3.45 4.43
N SER A 334 -8.49 -2.65 4.62
CA SER A 334 -8.62 -1.83 5.81
C SER A 334 -8.85 -2.69 7.04
N ARG A 335 -7.97 -2.52 8.03
CA ARG A 335 -8.13 -3.16 9.34
C ARG A 335 -9.13 -2.43 10.23
N ALA A 336 -9.60 -1.23 9.87
CA ALA A 336 -10.72 -0.57 10.55
C ALA A 336 -12.04 -1.33 10.33
N ALA A 337 -12.22 -1.98 9.17
CA ALA A 337 -13.38 -2.84 8.91
C ALA A 337 -13.43 -4.07 9.84
N SER A 338 -12.27 -4.58 10.27
CA SER A 338 -12.22 -5.73 11.19
C SER A 338 -12.74 -5.41 12.60
N ILE A 339 -12.72 -4.14 13.02
CA ILE A 339 -13.38 -3.68 14.25
C ILE A 339 -14.90 -3.85 14.11
N VAL A 340 -15.45 -3.43 12.97
CA VAL A 340 -16.89 -3.51 12.65
C VAL A 340 -17.36 -4.95 12.67
N SER A 341 -16.68 -5.84 11.93
CA SER A 341 -17.05 -7.25 11.87
C SER A 341 -16.97 -7.93 13.25
N GLU A 342 -15.96 -7.61 14.06
CA GLU A 342 -15.86 -8.16 15.42
C GLU A 342 -17.02 -7.63 16.30
N LEU A 343 -17.33 -6.33 16.28
CA LEU A 343 -18.47 -5.78 17.03
C LEU A 343 -19.80 -6.44 16.64
N GLN A 344 -20.03 -6.62 15.34
CA GLN A 344 -21.23 -7.30 14.81
C GLN A 344 -21.31 -8.76 15.26
N SER A 345 -20.17 -9.46 15.40
CA SER A 345 -20.15 -10.83 15.92
C SER A 345 -20.63 -10.95 17.38
N PHE A 346 -20.58 -9.86 18.15
CA PHE A 346 -21.14 -9.74 19.50
C PHE A 346 -22.56 -9.14 19.53
N GLY A 347 -23.19 -8.94 18.36
CA GLY A 347 -24.53 -8.37 18.24
C GLY A 347 -24.58 -6.84 18.40
N VAL A 348 -23.45 -6.14 18.26
CA VAL A 348 -23.39 -4.67 18.23
C VAL A 348 -23.36 -4.22 16.78
N ASP A 349 -24.30 -3.35 16.40
CA ASP A 349 -24.34 -2.76 15.06
C ASP A 349 -23.82 -1.32 15.10
N PRO A 350 -22.52 -1.08 14.82
CA PRO A 350 -21.94 0.25 14.90
C PRO A 350 -22.34 1.13 13.70
N LYS A 351 -22.57 2.41 13.95
CA LYS A 351 -22.68 3.40 12.87
C LYS A 351 -21.29 3.84 12.42
N ILE A 352 -21.02 3.79 11.13
CA ILE A 352 -19.70 4.07 10.57
C ILE A 352 -19.71 5.42 9.84
N VAL A 353 -18.76 6.29 10.12
CA VAL A 353 -18.58 7.57 9.43
C VAL A 353 -17.18 7.64 8.85
N ASP A 354 -17.06 7.93 7.57
CA ASP A 354 -15.77 8.22 6.91
C ASP A 354 -16.01 9.27 5.82
N PRO A 355 -15.33 10.44 5.85
CA PRO A 355 -15.55 11.50 4.88
C PRO A 355 -14.81 11.27 3.55
N TRP A 356 -13.90 10.29 3.48
CA TRP A 356 -13.07 10.01 2.31
C TRP A 356 -13.53 8.76 1.56
N ALA A 357 -14.07 7.77 2.26
CA ALA A 357 -14.55 6.53 1.65
C ALA A 357 -15.80 6.74 0.76
N SER A 358 -15.81 6.12 -0.43
CA SER A 358 -17.03 6.00 -1.24
C SER A 358 -18.04 5.07 -0.53
N ARG A 359 -19.31 5.47 -0.54
CA ARG A 359 -20.43 4.68 0.01
C ARG A 359 -20.59 3.35 -0.73
N GLU A 360 -20.47 3.40 -2.05
CA GLU A 360 -20.58 2.25 -2.94
C GLU A 360 -19.41 1.28 -2.69
N ALA A 361 -18.19 1.79 -2.64
CA ALA A 361 -16.99 0.97 -2.39
C ALA A 361 -17.01 0.33 -0.99
N ALA A 362 -17.47 1.05 0.05
CA ALA A 362 -17.61 0.51 1.40
C ALA A 362 -18.63 -0.65 1.47
N LEU A 363 -19.73 -0.53 0.72
CA LEU A 363 -20.75 -1.56 0.64
C LEU A 363 -20.26 -2.78 -0.16
N GLU A 364 -19.57 -2.56 -1.28
CA GLU A 364 -19.05 -3.64 -2.12
C GLU A 364 -17.94 -4.44 -1.42
N GLU A 365 -16.95 -3.75 -0.83
CA GLU A 365 -15.77 -4.38 -0.23
C GLU A 365 -16.08 -5.04 1.13
N TYR A 366 -16.92 -4.40 1.95
CA TYR A 366 -17.13 -4.81 3.35
C TYR A 366 -18.58 -5.05 3.74
N GLY A 367 -19.56 -4.78 2.86
CA GLY A 367 -20.98 -4.81 3.24
C GLY A 367 -21.35 -3.72 4.26
N ILE A 368 -20.54 -2.65 4.36
CA ILE A 368 -20.71 -1.60 5.37
C ILE A 368 -21.44 -0.41 4.75
N THR A 369 -22.55 0.01 5.39
CA THR A 369 -23.25 1.25 5.03
C THR A 369 -22.67 2.43 5.81
N LEU A 370 -22.13 3.43 5.11
CA LEU A 370 -21.66 4.66 5.75
C LEU A 370 -22.84 5.54 6.19
N THR A 371 -22.69 6.20 7.32
CA THR A 371 -23.67 7.14 7.90
C THR A 371 -23.09 8.55 7.85
N ASP A 372 -23.92 9.54 7.50
CA ASP A 372 -23.51 10.95 7.62
C ASP A 372 -23.30 11.33 9.09
N ILE A 373 -22.33 12.18 9.36
CA ILE A 373 -21.99 12.59 10.73
C ILE A 373 -23.17 13.27 11.44
N GLU A 374 -24.06 13.93 10.69
CA GLU A 374 -25.28 14.55 11.23
C GLU A 374 -26.35 13.53 11.62
N ALA A 375 -26.29 12.31 11.07
CA ALA A 375 -27.29 11.25 11.27
C ALA A 375 -26.87 10.18 12.30
N VAL A 376 -25.63 10.22 12.81
CA VAL A 376 -25.15 9.23 13.78
C VAL A 376 -25.89 9.30 15.12
N GLY A 377 -26.37 10.48 15.51
CA GLY A 377 -27.01 10.68 16.81
C GLY A 377 -26.04 10.48 17.97
N ARG A 378 -26.57 10.07 19.14
CA ARG A 378 -25.76 9.87 20.35
C ARG A 378 -25.30 8.41 20.51
N ALA A 379 -24.12 8.22 21.11
CA ALA A 379 -23.48 6.92 21.30
C ALA A 379 -22.84 6.73 22.68
N ASP A 380 -22.93 5.52 23.22
CA ASP A 380 -22.23 5.14 24.45
C ASP A 380 -20.70 5.07 24.24
N VAL A 381 -20.28 4.68 23.02
CA VAL A 381 -18.88 4.55 22.63
C VAL A 381 -18.61 5.24 21.29
N VAL A 382 -17.51 5.99 21.22
CA VAL A 382 -16.93 6.46 19.95
C VAL A 382 -15.56 5.81 19.75
N ILE A 383 -15.35 5.18 18.60
CA ILE A 383 -14.06 4.62 18.18
C ILE A 383 -13.49 5.53 17.10
N LEU A 384 -12.42 6.26 17.39
CA LEU A 384 -11.62 6.95 16.38
C LEU A 384 -10.63 5.95 15.79
N ALA A 385 -11.05 5.24 14.74
CA ALA A 385 -10.30 4.17 14.11
C ALA A 385 -9.26 4.69 13.11
N VAL A 386 -9.61 5.75 12.36
CA VAL A 386 -8.72 6.42 11.40
C VAL A 386 -8.71 7.92 11.69
N SER A 387 -7.53 8.49 11.86
CA SER A 387 -7.33 9.88 12.27
C SER A 387 -7.37 10.87 11.11
N HIS A 388 -8.47 10.88 10.35
CA HIS A 388 -8.66 11.89 9.30
C HIS A 388 -8.57 13.30 9.88
N ARG A 389 -8.08 14.23 9.07
CA ARG A 389 -7.88 15.63 9.44
C ARG A 389 -9.15 16.26 10.01
N GLU A 390 -10.31 15.98 9.42
CA GLU A 390 -11.61 16.46 9.86
C GLU A 390 -11.94 16.02 11.30
N PHE A 391 -11.56 14.80 11.66
CA PHE A 391 -11.78 14.26 13.01
C PHE A 391 -10.78 14.81 14.01
N VAL A 392 -9.51 14.93 13.62
CA VAL A 392 -8.44 15.49 14.47
C VAL A 392 -8.70 16.98 14.76
N GLU A 393 -9.04 17.77 13.74
CA GLU A 393 -9.39 19.19 13.90
C GLU A 393 -10.69 19.38 14.69
N GLY A 394 -11.66 18.47 14.53
CA GLY A 394 -12.88 18.46 15.33
C GLY A 394 -12.65 18.13 16.81
N GLY A 395 -11.65 17.28 17.09
CA GLY A 395 -11.16 16.94 18.43
C GLY A 395 -12.27 16.58 19.42
N TRP A 396 -12.08 16.95 20.69
CA TRP A 396 -13.06 16.68 21.74
C TRP A 396 -14.42 17.33 21.51
N LYS A 397 -14.49 18.44 20.78
CA LYS A 397 -15.76 19.12 20.46
C LYS A 397 -16.64 18.23 19.57
N LEU A 398 -16.05 17.63 18.53
CA LEU A 398 -16.76 16.68 17.67
C LEU A 398 -17.19 15.46 18.47
N LEU A 399 -16.26 14.82 19.17
CA LEU A 399 -16.55 13.58 19.91
C LEU A 399 -17.62 13.80 21.00
N SER A 400 -17.56 14.91 21.75
CA SER A 400 -18.58 15.26 22.76
C SER A 400 -19.96 15.53 22.17
N SER A 401 -20.06 15.86 20.88
CA SER A 401 -21.34 16.04 20.19
C SER A 401 -22.02 14.69 19.87
N ILE A 402 -21.23 13.61 19.83
CA ILE A 402 -21.68 12.24 19.54
C ILE A 402 -21.87 11.45 20.82
N LEU A 403 -21.05 11.67 21.85
CA LEU A 403 -21.14 10.87 23.09
C LEU A 403 -22.45 11.14 23.85
N GLU A 404 -23.04 10.09 24.43
CA GLU A 404 -24.09 10.22 25.43
C GLU A 404 -23.59 11.02 26.65
N PRO A 405 -24.43 11.90 27.24
CA PRO A 405 -24.08 12.58 28.48
C PRO A 405 -23.85 11.59 29.63
N GLY A 406 -22.78 11.79 30.40
CA GLY A 406 -22.45 10.96 31.56
C GLY A 406 -21.30 10.01 31.31
N LYS A 407 -21.48 8.71 31.59
CA LYS A 407 -20.42 7.70 31.43
C LYS A 407 -20.38 7.19 30.00
N SER A 408 -19.37 7.63 29.25
CA SER A 408 -19.16 7.20 27.87
C SER A 408 -17.69 6.83 27.64
N VAL A 409 -17.42 6.17 26.52
CA VAL A 409 -16.09 5.65 26.19
C VAL A 409 -15.62 6.23 24.87
N VAL A 410 -14.35 6.63 24.82
CA VAL A 410 -13.67 6.96 23.58
C VAL A 410 -12.50 6.01 23.40
N PHE A 411 -12.41 5.36 22.26
CA PHE A 411 -11.24 4.58 21.86
C PHE A 411 -10.51 5.31 20.73
N ASP A 412 -9.38 5.92 21.05
CA ASP A 412 -8.50 6.63 20.12
C ASP A 412 -7.35 5.71 19.72
N VAL A 413 -7.50 5.06 18.56
CA VAL A 413 -6.59 4.01 18.09
C VAL A 413 -5.18 4.54 17.83
N LYS A 414 -5.04 5.81 17.45
CA LYS A 414 -3.75 6.43 17.08
C LYS A 414 -3.21 7.39 18.13
N SER A 415 -3.92 7.55 19.26
CA SER A 415 -3.48 8.38 20.37
C SER A 415 -3.30 9.86 19.98
N VAL A 416 -4.15 10.37 19.09
CA VAL A 416 -4.08 11.74 18.54
C VAL A 416 -4.83 12.78 19.37
N LEU A 417 -5.73 12.37 20.26
CA LEU A 417 -6.49 13.28 21.12
C LEU A 417 -5.65 13.74 22.32
N ASP A 418 -5.79 15.02 22.70
CA ASP A 418 -5.18 15.53 23.92
C ASP A 418 -5.89 14.94 25.14
N ARG A 419 -5.21 14.04 25.84
CA ARG A 419 -5.73 13.41 27.07
C ARG A 419 -6.05 14.41 28.18
N THR A 420 -5.39 15.56 28.23
CA THR A 420 -5.58 16.56 29.29
C THR A 420 -6.91 17.30 29.15
N GLU A 421 -7.48 17.29 27.95
CA GLU A 421 -8.78 17.88 27.63
C GLU A 421 -9.93 16.85 27.66
N THR A 422 -9.69 15.62 28.15
CA THR A 422 -10.72 14.59 28.24
C THR A 422 -11.93 15.08 29.05
N PRO A 423 -13.14 15.11 28.46
CA PRO A 423 -14.33 15.60 29.17
C PRO A 423 -14.68 14.78 30.42
N PRO A 424 -15.24 15.40 31.47
CA PRO A 424 -15.66 14.67 32.66
C PRO A 424 -16.66 13.55 32.33
N GLY A 425 -16.44 12.35 32.89
CA GLY A 425 -17.29 11.19 32.66
C GLY A 425 -16.90 10.35 31.44
N VAL A 426 -16.02 10.85 30.57
CA VAL A 426 -15.48 10.09 29.44
C VAL A 426 -14.31 9.23 29.91
N THR A 427 -14.35 7.94 29.60
CA THR A 427 -13.18 7.05 29.73
C THR A 427 -12.46 7.00 28.39
N LEU A 428 -11.32 7.67 28.29
CA LEU A 428 -10.43 7.59 27.13
C LEU A 428 -9.61 6.30 27.18
N ARG A 429 -9.57 5.59 26.05
CA ARG A 429 -8.63 4.51 25.75
C ARG A 429 -7.83 4.82 24.51
N ARG A 430 -6.61 4.31 24.52
CA ARG A 430 -5.58 4.50 23.52
C ARG A 430 -4.84 3.19 23.33
N LEU A 431 -4.31 2.98 22.12
CA LEU A 431 -3.28 1.96 21.92
C LEU A 431 -1.95 2.47 22.45
#